data_AF-A0A5J4WHC1-F1
#
_entry.id   AF-A0A5J4WHC1-F1
#
_cell.length_a   1.000
_cell.length_b   1.000
_cell.length_c   1.000
_cell.angle_alpha   90.00
_cell.angle_beta   90.00
_cell.angle_gamma   90.00
#
_symmetry.space_group_name_H-M   'P 1'
#
loop_
_entity.id
_entity.type
_entity.pdbx_description
1 polymer ?
#
loop_
_entity_poly.entity_id
_entity_poly.type
_entity_poly.pdbx_seq_one_letter_code
_entity_poly.pdbx_strand_id
1 'polypeptide(L)'
;MIKETDKDKIIALPWIQMCQEIEIPLDGNDEKRSQIIHRQEEVCKIMIHICKETESVEIRYKKLKPAIDNGFAKALLHIFEKQELNTISTSHVQAFHTLTYYGSYNTLQQIYNLGPYKGLIRLLDHSNTEVIEEVIQSILHIISYGKDSVQDIRLPHPHYDEFDGRGGITKLFALFKDNPNQTQRYYIAFCIGCIYRAQEVTNPEIKKDVFSYLKSILNTRIDNIKGGALYALEGLIQNEVNKAEIQKEGFKVPE
;
A
#
# COMPACT_ATOMS: atom_id res chain seq x y z
N MET A 1 -27.94 -8.86 -9.75
CA MET A 1 -28.14 -9.22 -11.17
C MET A 1 -27.63 -8.06 -12.01
N ILE A 2 -26.51 -8.23 -12.72
CA ILE A 2 -25.90 -7.16 -13.53
C ILE A 2 -26.74 -6.95 -14.80
N LYS A 3 -27.09 -5.71 -15.11
CA LYS A 3 -27.81 -5.38 -16.35
C LYS A 3 -26.92 -5.70 -17.54
N GLU A 4 -27.51 -6.26 -18.60
CA GLU A 4 -26.79 -6.68 -19.81
C GLU A 4 -25.97 -5.53 -20.42
N THR A 5 -26.50 -4.29 -20.32
CA THR A 5 -25.85 -3.04 -20.72
C THR A 5 -24.54 -2.70 -19.99
N ASP A 6 -24.33 -3.23 -18.77
CA ASP A 6 -23.11 -2.99 -18.00
C ASP A 6 -21.99 -3.98 -18.38
N LYS A 7 -22.35 -5.16 -18.90
CA LYS A 7 -21.37 -6.16 -19.37
C LYS A 7 -20.66 -5.68 -20.63
N ASP A 8 -21.40 -5.10 -21.58
CA ASP A 8 -20.84 -4.62 -22.85
C ASP A 8 -19.85 -3.45 -22.64
N LYS A 9 -20.11 -2.58 -21.65
CA LYS A 9 -19.20 -1.47 -21.29
C LYS A 9 -17.90 -1.93 -20.63
N ILE A 10 -17.90 -3.06 -19.92
CA ILE A 10 -16.71 -3.62 -19.26
C ILE A 10 -15.79 -4.29 -20.28
N ILE A 11 -16.36 -4.95 -21.30
CA ILE A 11 -15.62 -5.65 -22.36
C ILE A 11 -14.89 -4.68 -23.32
N ALA A 12 -15.33 -3.42 -23.40
CA ALA A 12 -14.78 -2.41 -24.30
C ALA A 12 -13.66 -1.52 -23.70
N LEU A 13 -13.17 -1.80 -22.48
CA LEU A 13 -12.15 -0.95 -21.85
C LEU A 13 -10.77 -1.13 -22.53
N PRO A 14 -10.11 -0.04 -22.99
CA PRO A 14 -8.90 -0.12 -23.80
C PRO A 14 -7.63 -0.33 -22.96
N TRP A 15 -7.64 -1.28 -22.02
CA TRP A 15 -6.54 -1.50 -21.07
C TRP A 15 -5.19 -1.72 -21.75
N ILE A 16 -5.16 -2.41 -22.90
CA ILE A 16 -3.94 -2.63 -23.68
C ILE A 16 -3.37 -1.30 -24.17
N GLN A 17 -4.19 -0.42 -24.74
CA GLN A 17 -3.76 0.89 -25.22
C GLN A 17 -3.31 1.78 -24.06
N MET A 18 -4.04 1.74 -22.95
CA MET A 18 -3.65 2.46 -21.72
C MET A 18 -2.29 1.99 -21.21
N CYS A 19 -2.00 0.69 -21.20
CA CYS A 19 -0.69 0.17 -20.81
C CYS A 19 0.41 0.66 -21.77
N GLN A 20 0.15 0.64 -23.08
CA GLN A 20 1.11 1.11 -24.08
C GLN A 20 1.51 2.58 -23.86
N GLU A 21 0.57 3.45 -23.47
CA GLU A 21 0.86 4.85 -23.14
C GLU A 21 1.68 4.98 -21.84
N ILE A 22 1.40 4.15 -20.82
CA ILE A 22 2.18 4.12 -19.57
C ILE A 22 3.62 3.66 -19.81
N GLU A 23 3.83 2.70 -20.70
CA GLU A 23 5.13 2.09 -20.98
C GLU A 23 6.04 2.96 -21.89
N ILE A 24 5.55 4.09 -22.41
CA ILE A 24 6.39 4.99 -23.22
C ILE A 24 7.57 5.49 -22.38
N PRO A 25 8.82 5.26 -22.81
CA PRO A 25 10.00 5.71 -22.07
C PRO A 25 10.14 7.23 -22.14
N LEU A 26 10.67 7.84 -21.07
CA LEU A 26 10.92 9.28 -20.99
C LEU A 26 12.16 9.71 -21.81
N ASP A 27 12.10 9.53 -23.13
CA ASP A 27 13.19 9.84 -24.06
C ASP A 27 12.97 11.16 -24.82
N GLY A 28 14.06 11.87 -25.06
CA GLY A 28 14.08 13.12 -25.82
C GLY A 28 14.26 14.36 -24.94
N ASN A 29 13.89 15.51 -25.49
CA ASN A 29 14.01 16.80 -24.80
C ASN A 29 12.92 16.99 -23.73
N ASP A 30 13.07 18.05 -22.93
CA ASP A 30 12.17 18.36 -21.80
C ASP A 30 10.71 18.50 -22.22
N GLU A 31 10.45 19.08 -23.40
CA GLU A 31 9.11 19.21 -23.95
C GLU A 31 8.47 17.84 -24.23
N LYS A 32 9.20 16.96 -24.93
CA LYS A 32 8.73 15.61 -25.25
C LYS A 32 8.53 14.77 -23.98
N ARG A 33 9.47 14.85 -23.02
CA ARG A 33 9.33 14.18 -21.72
C ARG A 33 8.08 14.67 -20.98
N SER A 34 7.84 15.98 -20.94
CA SER A 34 6.66 16.56 -20.31
C SER A 34 5.36 16.10 -20.98
N GLN A 35 5.33 16.01 -22.31
CA GLN A 35 4.18 15.47 -23.04
C GLN A 35 3.92 14.00 -22.71
N ILE A 36 4.97 13.18 -22.57
CA ILE A 36 4.84 11.77 -22.19
C ILE A 36 4.30 11.66 -20.77
N ILE A 37 4.87 12.38 -19.80
CA ILE A 37 4.40 12.39 -18.41
C ILE A 37 2.92 12.80 -18.36
N HIS A 38 2.53 13.86 -19.06
CA HIS A 38 1.13 14.29 -19.11
C HIS A 38 0.21 13.18 -19.65
N ARG A 39 0.61 12.44 -20.69
CA ARG A 39 -0.20 11.30 -21.18
C ARG A 39 -0.31 10.19 -20.15
N GLN A 40 0.78 9.84 -19.46
CA GLN A 40 0.79 8.85 -18.39
C GLN A 40 -0.19 9.26 -17.27
N GLU A 41 -0.20 10.54 -16.90
CA GLU A 41 -1.13 11.10 -15.91
C GLU A 41 -2.59 10.99 -16.35
N GLU A 42 -2.91 11.37 -17.59
CA GLU A 42 -4.27 11.28 -18.11
C GLU A 42 -4.78 9.84 -18.12
N VAL A 43 -3.94 8.89 -18.52
CA VAL A 43 -4.26 7.46 -18.46
C VAL A 43 -4.51 7.01 -17.02
N CYS A 44 -3.70 7.44 -16.07
CA CYS A 44 -3.90 7.16 -14.65
C CYS A 44 -5.23 7.71 -14.13
N LYS A 45 -5.57 8.96 -14.48
CA LYS A 45 -6.85 9.61 -14.10
C LYS A 45 -8.05 8.87 -14.69
N ILE A 46 -7.97 8.45 -15.95
CA ILE A 46 -9.02 7.65 -16.60
C ILE A 46 -9.23 6.34 -15.84
N MET A 47 -8.15 5.62 -15.50
CA MET A 47 -8.23 4.37 -14.73
C MET A 47 -8.90 4.60 -13.36
N ILE A 48 -8.49 5.65 -12.64
CA ILE A 48 -9.06 6.03 -11.33
C ILE A 48 -10.56 6.28 -11.47
N HIS A 49 -10.97 7.05 -12.48
CA HIS A 49 -12.38 7.38 -12.73
C HIS A 49 -13.21 6.12 -13.04
N ILE A 50 -12.72 5.24 -13.92
CA ILE A 50 -13.36 3.96 -14.25
C ILE A 50 -13.67 3.15 -12.98
N CYS A 51 -12.75 3.17 -12.01
CA CYS A 51 -12.87 2.42 -10.77
C CYS A 51 -13.80 3.10 -9.76
N LYS A 52 -13.67 4.42 -9.56
CA LYS A 52 -14.44 5.18 -8.56
C LYS A 52 -15.94 5.25 -8.90
N GLU A 53 -16.28 5.51 -10.17
CA GLU A 53 -17.67 5.63 -10.66
C GLU A 53 -18.41 4.28 -10.78
N THR A 54 -17.92 3.23 -10.11
CA THR A 54 -18.52 1.91 -10.18
C THR A 54 -19.45 1.65 -9.01
N GLU A 55 -20.74 1.49 -9.33
CA GLU A 55 -21.84 1.41 -8.35
C GLU A 55 -21.77 0.20 -7.41
N SER A 56 -21.22 -0.94 -7.85
CA SER A 56 -21.14 -2.15 -7.02
C SER A 56 -19.73 -2.74 -6.95
N VAL A 57 -19.42 -3.38 -5.82
CA VAL A 57 -18.16 -4.09 -5.59
C VAL A 57 -17.91 -5.16 -6.66
N GLU A 58 -18.96 -5.90 -7.06
CA GLU A 58 -18.85 -6.94 -8.10
C GLU A 58 -18.44 -6.35 -9.46
N ILE A 59 -19.05 -5.23 -9.87
CA ILE A 59 -18.71 -4.57 -11.14
C ILE A 59 -17.28 -4.04 -11.06
N ARG A 60 -16.86 -3.54 -9.90
CA ARG A 60 -15.52 -2.99 -9.70
C ARG A 60 -14.44 -4.05 -9.87
N TYR A 61 -14.63 -5.23 -9.27
CA TYR A 61 -13.72 -6.36 -9.48
C TYR A 61 -13.66 -6.79 -10.95
N LYS A 62 -14.80 -6.80 -11.66
CA LYS A 62 -14.85 -7.14 -13.09
C LYS A 62 -14.11 -6.14 -13.97
N LYS A 63 -14.06 -4.86 -13.59
CA LYS A 63 -13.28 -3.82 -14.31
C LYS A 63 -11.79 -3.86 -13.99
N LEU A 64 -11.43 -4.11 -12.72
CA LEU A 64 -10.05 -4.12 -12.25
C LEU A 64 -9.27 -5.35 -12.72
N LYS A 65 -9.92 -6.51 -12.75
CA LYS A 65 -9.25 -7.75 -13.14
C LYS A 65 -8.59 -7.64 -14.53
N PRO A 66 -9.26 -7.17 -15.59
CA PRO A 66 -8.62 -6.93 -16.88
C PRO A 66 -7.47 -5.92 -16.83
N ALA A 67 -7.55 -4.86 -16.01
CA ALA A 67 -6.44 -3.90 -15.89
C ALA A 67 -5.16 -4.58 -15.37
N ILE A 68 -5.30 -5.43 -14.37
CA ILE A 68 -4.18 -6.18 -13.77
C ILE A 68 -3.69 -7.26 -14.73
N ASP A 69 -4.60 -8.05 -15.30
CA ASP A 69 -4.27 -9.13 -16.25
C ASP A 69 -3.57 -8.61 -17.51
N ASN A 70 -3.89 -7.39 -17.97
CA ASN A 70 -3.23 -6.73 -19.11
C ASN A 70 -1.95 -5.97 -18.74
N GLY A 71 -1.51 -6.01 -17.48
CA GLY A 71 -0.21 -5.48 -17.07
C GLY A 71 -0.20 -4.03 -16.59
N PHE A 72 -1.35 -3.40 -16.35
CA PHE A 72 -1.40 -2.00 -15.91
C PHE A 72 -0.66 -1.78 -14.58
N ALA A 73 -0.86 -2.69 -13.61
CA ALA A 73 -0.13 -2.67 -12.34
C ALA A 73 1.39 -2.80 -12.55
N LYS A 74 1.80 -3.69 -13.46
CA LYS A 74 3.21 -3.93 -13.78
C LYS A 74 3.85 -2.69 -14.44
N ALA A 75 3.13 -2.03 -15.34
CA ALA A 75 3.58 -0.82 -16.01
C ALA A 75 3.80 0.34 -15.00
N LEU A 76 2.88 0.52 -14.05
CA LEU A 76 3.06 1.49 -12.95
C LEU A 76 4.26 1.15 -12.06
N LEU A 77 4.44 -0.12 -11.69
CA LEU A 77 5.61 -0.55 -10.90
C LEU A 77 6.92 -0.28 -11.66
N HIS A 78 6.93 -0.47 -12.98
CA HIS A 78 8.10 -0.12 -13.80
C HIS A 78 8.42 1.39 -13.72
N ILE A 79 7.41 2.27 -13.79
CA ILE A 79 7.57 3.70 -13.57
C ILE A 79 8.20 3.96 -12.19
N PHE A 80 7.63 3.37 -11.14
CA PHE A 80 8.08 3.57 -9.75
C PHE A 80 9.53 3.13 -9.53
N GLU A 81 9.99 2.10 -10.24
CA GLU A 81 11.35 1.62 -10.16
C GLU A 81 12.36 2.42 -10.99
N LYS A 82 11.95 2.99 -12.13
CA LYS A 82 12.87 3.44 -13.18
C LYS A 82 12.86 4.93 -13.46
N GLN A 83 11.73 5.60 -13.34
CA GLN A 83 11.65 7.03 -13.62
C GLN A 83 12.24 7.87 -12.48
N GLU A 84 12.73 9.07 -12.79
CA GLU A 84 13.18 10.04 -11.79
C GLU A 84 12.04 10.36 -10.81
N LEU A 85 12.33 10.50 -9.51
CA LEU A 85 11.28 10.64 -8.50
C LEU A 85 10.36 11.84 -8.79
N ASN A 86 10.94 12.97 -9.17
CA ASN A 86 10.22 14.21 -9.45
C ASN A 86 9.31 14.16 -10.69
N THR A 87 9.39 13.11 -11.54
CA THR A 87 8.47 12.92 -12.67
C THR A 87 7.26 12.08 -12.30
N ILE A 88 7.26 11.45 -11.12
CA ILE A 88 6.19 10.58 -10.65
C ILE A 88 5.18 11.41 -9.86
N SER A 89 4.08 11.75 -10.50
CA SER A 89 3.04 12.57 -9.87
C SER A 89 2.05 11.77 -9.01
N THR A 90 1.24 12.51 -8.24
CA THR A 90 0.15 11.97 -7.42
C THR A 90 -0.81 11.10 -8.23
N SER A 91 -1.05 11.39 -9.51
CA SER A 91 -1.92 10.58 -10.37
C SER A 91 -1.40 9.15 -10.56
N HIS A 92 -0.08 8.97 -10.70
CA HIS A 92 0.52 7.65 -10.88
C HIS A 92 0.34 6.77 -9.64
N VAL A 93 0.61 7.33 -8.45
CA VAL A 93 0.49 6.57 -7.20
C VAL A 93 -0.96 6.38 -6.76
N GLN A 94 -1.85 7.34 -7.02
CA GLN A 94 -3.29 7.18 -6.82
C GLN A 94 -3.88 6.09 -7.69
N ALA A 95 -3.37 5.96 -8.92
CA ALA A 95 -3.78 4.88 -9.80
C ALA A 95 -3.39 3.52 -9.18
N PHE A 96 -2.15 3.37 -8.75
CA PHE A 96 -1.72 2.13 -8.10
C PHE A 96 -2.49 1.85 -6.79
N HIS A 97 -2.70 2.87 -5.95
CA HIS A 97 -3.49 2.75 -4.74
C HIS A 97 -4.94 2.32 -5.03
N THR A 98 -5.56 2.85 -6.08
CA THR A 98 -6.90 2.42 -6.52
C THR A 98 -6.94 0.93 -6.84
N LEU A 99 -5.91 0.39 -7.49
CA LEU A 99 -5.81 -1.05 -7.78
C LEU A 99 -5.72 -1.89 -6.50
N THR A 100 -4.96 -1.41 -5.49
CA THR A 100 -4.79 -2.14 -4.23
C THR A 100 -6.00 -2.00 -3.30
N TYR A 101 -6.61 -0.82 -3.22
CA TYR A 101 -7.74 -0.53 -2.31
C TYR A 101 -9.00 -1.28 -2.75
N TYR A 102 -9.28 -1.28 -4.05
CA TYR A 102 -10.45 -1.95 -4.61
C TYR A 102 -10.15 -3.36 -5.13
N GLY A 103 -8.93 -3.86 -4.92
CA GLY A 103 -8.54 -5.20 -5.30
C GLY A 103 -9.27 -6.25 -4.46
N SER A 104 -9.76 -7.29 -5.12
CA SER A 104 -10.07 -8.56 -4.46
C SER A 104 -8.80 -9.23 -3.93
N TYR A 105 -8.97 -10.26 -3.09
CA TYR A 105 -7.87 -11.11 -2.62
C TYR A 105 -7.00 -11.62 -3.77
N ASN A 106 -7.61 -12.15 -4.84
CA ASN A 106 -6.88 -12.71 -5.98
C ASN A 106 -6.06 -11.64 -6.73
N THR A 107 -6.61 -10.43 -6.87
CA THR A 107 -5.92 -9.34 -7.55
C THR A 107 -4.78 -8.77 -6.69
N LEU A 108 -4.93 -8.72 -5.37
CA LEU A 108 -3.84 -8.34 -4.46
C LEU A 108 -2.71 -9.39 -4.48
N GLN A 109 -3.05 -10.67 -4.55
CA GLN A 109 -2.07 -11.75 -4.78
C GLN A 109 -1.31 -11.55 -6.08
N GLN A 110 -2.01 -11.25 -7.18
CA GLN A 110 -1.37 -10.97 -8.48
C GLN A 110 -0.43 -9.77 -8.38
N ILE A 111 -0.85 -8.67 -7.73
CA ILE A 111 -0.01 -7.48 -7.53
C ILE A 111 1.22 -7.81 -6.69
N TYR A 112 1.08 -8.58 -5.62
CA TYR A 112 2.20 -9.02 -4.79
C TYR A 112 3.23 -9.84 -5.60
N ASN A 113 2.75 -10.76 -6.45
CA ASN A 113 3.62 -11.57 -7.31
C ASN A 113 4.40 -10.76 -8.35
N LEU A 114 4.07 -9.48 -8.58
CA LEU A 114 4.84 -8.57 -9.44
C LEU A 114 6.07 -7.98 -8.74
N GLY A 115 6.28 -8.25 -7.45
CA GLY A 115 7.39 -7.70 -6.65
C GLY A 115 7.25 -6.20 -6.38
N PRO A 116 6.11 -5.72 -5.84
CA PRO A 116 5.77 -4.31 -5.80
C PRO A 116 6.68 -3.49 -4.87
N TYR A 117 7.29 -4.14 -3.87
CA TYR A 117 8.01 -3.45 -2.81
C TYR A 117 9.23 -2.68 -3.29
N LYS A 118 9.90 -3.11 -4.36
CA LYS A 118 11.08 -2.39 -4.87
C LYS A 118 10.73 -0.97 -5.33
N GLY A 119 9.69 -0.82 -6.15
CA GLY A 119 9.21 0.48 -6.60
C GLY A 119 8.58 1.28 -5.46
N LEU A 120 7.69 0.66 -4.67
CA LEU A 120 6.98 1.36 -3.59
C LEU A 120 7.91 1.89 -2.50
N ILE A 121 8.88 1.09 -2.05
CA ILE A 121 9.84 1.52 -1.01
C ILE A 121 10.72 2.67 -1.52
N ARG A 122 11.07 2.68 -2.81
CA ARG A 122 11.80 3.81 -3.42
C ARG A 122 10.99 5.11 -3.37
N LEU A 123 9.68 5.04 -3.56
CA LEU A 123 8.82 6.23 -3.53
C LEU A 123 8.62 6.81 -2.12
N LEU A 124 9.02 6.12 -1.06
CA LEU A 124 9.02 6.68 0.29
C LEU A 124 10.04 7.83 0.46
N ASP A 125 11.00 7.97 -0.47
CA ASP A 125 11.94 9.10 -0.51
C ASP A 125 11.43 10.29 -1.34
N HIS A 126 10.17 10.25 -1.80
CA HIS A 126 9.61 11.32 -2.62
C HIS A 126 9.44 12.62 -1.82
N SER A 127 9.61 13.78 -2.45
CA SER A 127 9.52 15.08 -1.75
C SER A 127 8.07 15.53 -1.49
N ASN A 128 7.13 15.11 -2.34
CA ASN A 128 5.70 15.37 -2.18
C ASN A 128 5.09 14.40 -1.16
N THR A 129 4.57 14.94 -0.06
CA THR A 129 3.91 14.18 1.02
C THR A 129 2.64 13.47 0.60
N GLU A 130 1.89 13.99 -0.38
CA GLU A 130 0.70 13.31 -0.91
C GLU A 130 1.09 12.03 -1.65
N VAL A 131 2.21 12.06 -2.39
CA VAL A 131 2.74 10.88 -3.07
C VAL A 131 3.13 9.81 -2.04
N ILE A 132 3.82 10.21 -0.98
CA ILE A 132 4.21 9.31 0.12
C ILE A 132 2.95 8.69 0.78
N GLU A 133 1.90 9.48 1.01
CA GLU A 133 0.66 9.01 1.63
C GLU A 133 -0.04 7.93 0.80
N GLU A 134 -0.19 8.14 -0.51
CA GLU A 134 -0.78 7.15 -1.42
C GLU A 134 0.06 5.86 -1.46
N VAL A 135 1.39 5.99 -1.44
CA VAL A 135 2.32 4.84 -1.41
C VAL A 135 2.21 4.05 -0.10
N ILE A 136 2.14 4.73 1.05
CA ILE A 136 1.94 4.07 2.36
C ILE A 136 0.62 3.31 2.35
N GLN A 137 -0.45 3.91 1.84
CA GLN A 137 -1.73 3.22 1.73
C GLN A 137 -1.64 1.99 0.82
N SER A 138 -1.00 2.08 -0.35
CA SER A 138 -0.76 0.90 -1.20
C SER A 138 0.02 -0.21 -0.48
N ILE A 139 1.09 0.15 0.23
CA ILE A 139 1.88 -0.81 1.02
C ILE A 139 0.99 -1.47 2.09
N LEU A 140 0.17 -0.69 2.77
CA LEU A 140 -0.73 -1.20 3.81
C LEU A 140 -1.71 -2.24 3.26
N HIS A 141 -2.32 -1.99 2.11
CA HIS A 141 -3.24 -2.94 1.48
C HIS A 141 -2.54 -4.26 1.10
N ILE A 142 -1.30 -4.18 0.58
CA ILE A 142 -0.50 -5.36 0.22
C ILE A 142 -0.05 -6.14 1.47
N ILE A 143 0.38 -5.45 2.54
CA ILE A 143 0.69 -6.10 3.83
C ILE A 143 -0.56 -6.76 4.41
N SER A 144 -1.70 -6.08 4.38
CA SER A 144 -2.98 -6.62 4.88
C SER A 144 -3.43 -7.86 4.09
N TYR A 145 -3.10 -7.95 2.80
CA TYR A 145 -3.26 -9.19 2.03
C TYR A 145 -2.36 -10.32 2.56
N GLY A 146 -1.06 -10.05 2.74
CA GLY A 146 -0.11 -11.03 3.27
C GLY A 146 -0.55 -11.57 4.64
N LYS A 147 -1.05 -10.68 5.49
CA LYS A 147 -1.66 -11.00 6.78
C LYS A 147 -2.77 -12.04 6.64
N ASP A 148 -3.70 -11.87 5.69
CA ASP A 148 -4.82 -12.81 5.46
C ASP A 148 -4.39 -14.11 4.76
N SER A 149 -3.20 -14.17 4.15
CA SER A 149 -2.68 -15.38 3.51
C SER A 149 -2.16 -16.43 4.50
N VAL A 150 -1.87 -16.02 5.75
CA VAL A 150 -1.44 -16.91 6.84
C VAL A 150 -2.37 -16.67 8.03
N GLN A 151 -3.28 -17.62 8.26
CA GLN A 151 -4.35 -17.51 9.27
C GLN A 151 -3.82 -17.56 10.71
N ASP A 152 -2.71 -18.25 10.96
CA ASP A 152 -2.14 -18.36 12.29
C ASP A 152 -1.31 -17.11 12.63
N ILE A 153 -1.85 -16.25 13.49
CA ILE A 153 -1.19 -15.01 13.94
C ILE A 153 0.14 -15.27 14.65
N ARG A 154 0.36 -16.48 15.18
CA ARG A 154 1.60 -16.89 15.85
C ARG A 154 2.75 -17.12 14.88
N LEU A 155 2.48 -17.17 13.58
CA LEU A 155 3.50 -17.27 12.55
C LEU A 155 3.95 -15.88 12.08
N PRO A 156 5.24 -15.71 11.75
CA PRO A 156 5.75 -14.46 11.18
C PRO A 156 4.93 -13.96 9.99
N HIS A 157 4.95 -12.64 9.75
CA HIS A 157 4.30 -12.08 8.57
C HIS A 157 4.99 -12.59 7.29
N PRO A 158 4.27 -13.14 6.29
CA PRO A 158 4.90 -13.76 5.11
C PRO A 158 5.70 -12.79 4.25
N HIS A 159 5.43 -11.49 4.39
CA HIS A 159 6.15 -10.45 3.64
C HIS A 159 7.31 -9.81 4.43
N TYR A 160 7.59 -10.26 5.67
CA TYR A 160 8.60 -9.63 6.54
C TYR A 160 9.98 -9.56 5.86
N ASP A 161 10.51 -10.72 5.47
CA ASP A 161 11.87 -10.81 4.91
C ASP A 161 12.03 -10.00 3.62
N GLU A 162 11.03 -10.03 2.72
CA GLU A 162 11.10 -9.26 1.48
C GLU A 162 11.01 -7.75 1.74
N PHE A 163 10.11 -7.34 2.62
CA PHE A 163 9.90 -5.93 2.91
C PHE A 163 11.11 -5.32 3.65
N ASP A 164 11.59 -6.00 4.68
CA ASP A 164 12.74 -5.56 5.48
C ASP A 164 14.07 -5.70 4.73
N GLY A 165 14.25 -6.76 3.94
CA GLY A 165 15.43 -6.97 3.09
C GLY A 165 15.66 -5.87 2.04
N ARG A 166 14.65 -5.02 1.78
CA ARG A 166 14.73 -3.83 0.92
C ARG A 166 14.84 -2.51 1.70
N GLY A 167 14.96 -2.57 3.03
CA GLY A 167 15.01 -1.40 3.92
C GLY A 167 13.64 -0.75 4.15
N GLY A 168 12.53 -1.46 3.87
CA GLY A 168 11.18 -0.92 3.98
C GLY A 168 10.84 -0.46 5.41
N ILE A 169 11.20 -1.25 6.42
CA ILE A 169 10.96 -0.92 7.83
C ILE A 169 11.74 0.33 8.23
N THR A 170 13.01 0.43 7.83
CA THR A 170 13.84 1.62 8.13
C THR A 170 13.23 2.90 7.54
N LYS A 171 12.76 2.87 6.29
CA LYS A 171 12.13 4.05 5.65
C LYS A 171 10.79 4.41 6.30
N LEU A 172 9.94 3.41 6.57
CA LEU A 172 8.70 3.66 7.30
C LEU A 172 8.97 4.26 8.67
N PHE A 173 9.96 3.76 9.41
CA PHE A 173 10.27 4.28 10.74
C PHE A 173 10.83 5.71 10.69
N ALA A 174 11.65 6.06 9.69
CA ALA A 174 12.08 7.44 9.49
C ALA A 174 10.88 8.38 9.27
N LEU A 175 9.96 8.01 8.37
CA LEU A 175 8.72 8.75 8.15
C LEU A 175 7.87 8.84 9.43
N PHE A 176 7.78 7.77 10.23
CA PHE A 176 7.03 7.79 11.50
C PHE A 176 7.54 8.85 12.49
N LYS A 177 8.86 9.07 12.56
CA LYS A 177 9.47 10.02 13.51
C LYS A 177 9.21 11.47 13.12
N ASP A 178 9.27 11.78 11.83
CA ASP A 178 9.23 13.16 11.34
C ASP A 178 7.83 13.64 10.91
N ASN A 179 6.80 12.77 10.98
CA ASN A 179 5.49 13.08 10.42
C ASN A 179 4.56 13.79 11.43
N PRO A 180 4.13 15.05 11.14
CA PRO A 180 3.21 15.79 11.99
C PRO A 180 1.75 15.34 11.85
N ASN A 181 1.40 14.65 10.76
CA ASN A 181 0.04 14.20 10.47
C ASN A 181 -0.26 12.90 11.23
N GLN A 182 -1.19 12.97 12.20
CA GLN A 182 -1.54 11.83 13.06
C GLN A 182 -2.14 10.65 12.28
N THR A 183 -2.92 10.92 11.24
CA THR A 183 -3.53 9.85 10.42
C THR A 183 -2.45 9.10 9.63
N GLN A 184 -1.53 9.82 9.00
CA GLN A 184 -0.41 9.18 8.29
C GLN A 184 0.50 8.42 9.26
N ARG A 185 0.80 9.01 10.41
CA ARG A 185 1.61 8.37 11.47
C ARG A 185 0.96 7.08 11.98
N TYR A 186 -0.36 7.04 12.11
CA TYR A 186 -1.12 5.82 12.36
C TYR A 186 -0.90 4.76 11.29
N TYR A 187 -1.10 5.07 10.01
CA TYR A 187 -0.93 4.07 8.94
C TYR A 187 0.49 3.51 8.88
N ILE A 188 1.50 4.35 9.13
CA ILE A 188 2.90 3.91 9.20
C ILE A 188 3.11 2.98 10.39
N ALA A 189 2.68 3.37 11.59
CA ALA A 189 2.78 2.53 12.79
C ALA A 189 2.02 1.21 12.63
N PHE A 190 0.87 1.23 11.95
CA PHE A 190 0.07 0.06 11.65
C PHE A 190 0.81 -0.88 10.67
N CYS A 191 1.42 -0.35 9.60
CA CYS A 191 2.27 -1.14 8.71
C CYS A 191 3.42 -1.82 9.45
N ILE A 192 4.13 -1.06 10.30
CA ILE A 192 5.26 -1.57 11.10
C ILE A 192 4.78 -2.65 12.08
N GLY A 193 3.67 -2.43 12.80
CA GLY A 193 3.14 -3.42 13.72
C GLY A 193 2.70 -4.71 13.03
N CYS A 194 2.02 -4.60 11.89
CA CYS A 194 1.59 -5.75 11.09
C CYS A 194 2.78 -6.54 10.52
N ILE A 195 3.81 -5.88 9.99
CA ILE A 195 4.96 -6.58 9.41
C ILE A 195 5.76 -7.33 10.48
N TYR A 196 5.85 -6.79 11.69
CA TYR A 196 6.51 -7.42 12.84
C TYR A 196 5.66 -8.48 13.57
N ARG A 197 4.52 -8.92 13.01
CA ARG A 197 3.73 -10.00 13.58
C ARG A 197 4.62 -11.21 13.89
N ALA A 198 4.57 -11.70 15.14
CA ALA A 198 5.36 -12.81 15.68
C ALA A 198 6.88 -12.71 15.49
N GLN A 199 7.40 -11.55 15.08
CA GLN A 199 8.81 -11.29 14.82
C GLN A 199 9.37 -10.38 15.91
N GLU A 200 10.54 -10.70 16.44
CA GLU A 200 11.18 -9.82 17.43
C GLU A 200 11.52 -8.47 16.79
N VAL A 201 11.08 -7.37 17.42
CA VAL A 201 11.55 -6.04 17.08
C VAL A 201 12.87 -5.85 17.80
N THR A 202 14.00 -5.85 17.09
CA THR A 202 15.33 -5.69 17.73
C THR A 202 15.71 -4.22 17.94
N ASN A 203 15.22 -3.33 17.08
CA ASN A 203 15.49 -1.89 17.17
C ASN A 203 14.81 -1.27 18.43
N PRO A 204 15.58 -0.74 19.40
CA PRO A 204 15.04 -0.17 20.63
C PRO A 204 14.14 1.06 20.42
N GLU A 205 14.41 1.89 19.40
CA GLU A 205 13.58 3.06 19.10
C GLU A 205 12.22 2.64 18.55
N ILE A 206 12.19 1.65 17.65
CA ILE A 206 10.91 1.09 17.15
C ILE A 206 10.13 0.48 18.31
N LYS A 207 10.78 -0.34 19.15
CA LYS A 207 10.16 -0.92 20.35
C LYS A 207 9.54 0.14 21.24
N LYS A 208 10.25 1.24 21.51
CA LYS A 208 9.76 2.30 22.38
C LYS A 208 8.65 3.12 21.71
N ASP A 209 8.94 3.69 20.56
CA ASP A 209 8.13 4.78 20.00
C ASP A 209 6.88 4.24 19.28
N VAL A 210 7.01 3.15 18.51
CA VAL A 210 5.88 2.56 17.78
C VAL A 210 4.94 1.86 18.76
N PHE A 211 5.44 1.10 19.73
CA PHE A 211 4.57 0.43 20.70
C PHE A 211 3.84 1.45 21.57
N SER A 212 4.53 2.49 22.07
CA SER A 212 3.89 3.54 22.85
C SER A 212 2.79 4.25 22.05
N TYR A 213 3.05 4.54 20.77
CA TYR A 213 2.07 5.18 19.90
C TYR A 213 0.85 4.29 19.64
N LEU A 214 1.04 3.02 19.28
CA LEU A 214 -0.06 2.06 19.09
C LEU A 214 -0.91 1.90 20.36
N LYS A 215 -0.27 1.85 21.55
CA LYS A 215 -0.99 1.85 22.85
C LYS A 215 -1.83 3.10 23.03
N SER A 216 -1.28 4.28 22.71
CA SER A 216 -2.01 5.55 22.85
C SER A 216 -3.24 5.63 21.95
N ILE A 217 -3.18 5.03 20.75
CA ILE A 217 -4.27 5.04 19.76
C ILE A 217 -5.49 4.27 20.26
N LEU A 218 -5.35 3.30 21.18
CA LEU A 218 -6.49 2.55 21.69
C LEU A 218 -7.55 3.40 22.41
N ASN A 219 -7.19 4.63 22.81
CA ASN A 219 -8.09 5.62 23.42
C ASN A 219 -8.84 6.50 22.41
N THR A 220 -8.60 6.34 21.11
CA THR A 220 -9.31 7.09 20.07
C THR A 220 -10.79 6.71 20.01
N ARG A 221 -11.62 7.66 19.54
CA ARG A 221 -13.05 7.43 19.26
C ARG A 221 -13.32 6.89 17.84
N ILE A 222 -12.26 6.70 17.05
CA ILE A 222 -12.33 6.27 15.66
C ILE A 222 -12.16 4.74 15.61
N ASP A 223 -13.27 4.01 15.51
CA ASP A 223 -13.31 2.55 15.71
C ASP A 223 -12.40 1.76 14.77
N ASN A 224 -12.33 2.13 13.48
CA ASN A 224 -11.45 1.45 12.52
C ASN A 224 -9.97 1.67 12.86
N ILE A 225 -9.59 2.87 13.29
CA ILE A 225 -8.22 3.18 13.72
C ILE A 225 -7.87 2.37 14.97
N LYS A 226 -8.78 2.35 15.95
CA LYS A 226 -8.63 1.56 17.18
C LYS A 226 -8.47 0.07 16.89
N GLY A 227 -9.32 -0.48 16.03
CA GLY A 227 -9.28 -1.89 15.64
C GLY A 227 -7.98 -2.28 14.95
N GLY A 228 -7.46 -1.45 14.04
CA GLY A 228 -6.15 -1.72 13.42
C GLY A 228 -4.99 -1.62 14.42
N ALA A 229 -5.01 -0.65 15.34
CA ALA A 229 -3.97 -0.56 16.38
C ALA A 229 -3.99 -1.79 17.31
N LEU A 230 -5.19 -2.25 17.68
CA LEU A 230 -5.37 -3.48 18.47
C LEU A 230 -4.79 -4.69 17.73
N TYR A 231 -5.16 -4.86 16.46
CA TYR A 231 -4.65 -5.95 15.61
C TYR A 231 -3.11 -5.97 15.52
N ALA A 232 -2.50 -4.80 15.31
CA ALA A 232 -1.03 -4.70 15.27
C ALA A 232 -0.40 -5.12 16.61
N LEU A 233 -0.97 -4.68 17.74
CA LEU A 233 -0.49 -5.08 19.06
C LEU A 233 -0.64 -6.60 19.29
N GLU A 234 -1.78 -7.18 18.93
CA GLU A 234 -2.02 -8.64 19.01
C GLU A 234 -0.97 -9.44 18.23
N GLY A 235 -0.60 -8.97 17.03
CA GLY A 235 0.45 -9.60 16.23
C GLY A 235 1.84 -9.46 16.86
N LEU A 236 2.16 -8.28 17.40
CA LEU A 236 3.44 -8.00 18.05
C LEU A 236 3.65 -8.86 19.30
N ILE A 237 2.62 -9.05 20.14
CA ILE A 237 2.73 -9.82 21.39
C ILE A 237 2.86 -11.34 21.17
N GLN A 238 2.75 -11.83 19.93
CA GLN A 238 3.04 -13.24 19.65
C GLN A 238 4.54 -13.57 19.80
N ASN A 239 5.40 -12.56 19.81
CA ASN A 239 6.80 -12.69 20.22
C ASN A 239 6.96 -12.30 21.70
N GLU A 240 7.61 -13.15 22.50
CA GLU A 240 7.71 -12.97 23.95
C GLU A 240 8.54 -11.72 24.36
N VAL A 241 9.55 -11.33 23.58
CA VAL A 241 10.35 -10.13 23.87
C VAL A 241 9.51 -8.87 23.65
N ASN A 242 8.77 -8.82 22.54
CA ASN A 242 7.86 -7.71 22.24
C ASN A 242 6.74 -7.64 23.28
N LYS A 243 6.18 -8.79 23.66
CA LYS A 243 5.12 -8.89 24.68
C LYS A 243 5.57 -8.35 26.02
N ALA A 244 6.75 -8.74 26.50
CA ALA A 244 7.32 -8.23 27.73
C ALA A 244 7.48 -6.69 27.69
N GLU A 245 7.90 -6.13 26.55
CA GLU A 245 8.02 -4.68 26.36
C GLU A 245 6.65 -3.97 26.36
N ILE A 246 5.68 -4.51 25.61
CA ILE A 246 4.34 -3.93 25.49
C ILE A 246 3.62 -3.92 26.84
N GLN A 247 3.76 -4.99 27.62
CA GLN A 247 3.10 -5.19 28.93
C GLN A 247 3.80 -4.49 30.11
N LYS A 248 4.91 -3.77 29.87
CA LYS A 248 5.50 -2.90 30.90
C LYS A 248 4.46 -1.94 31.46
N GLU A 249 4.69 -1.51 32.70
CA GLU A 249 3.81 -0.57 33.43
C GLU A 249 2.38 -1.11 33.62
N GLY A 250 2.19 -2.43 33.52
CA GLY A 250 0.90 -3.08 33.74
C GLY A 250 -0.08 -2.96 32.58
N PHE A 251 0.38 -2.50 31.41
CA PHE A 251 -0.46 -2.44 30.22
C PHE A 251 -0.92 -3.84 29.78
N LYS A 252 -2.20 -3.97 29.46
CA LYS A 252 -2.78 -5.20 28.89
C LYS A 252 -3.39 -4.86 27.54
N VAL A 253 -3.01 -5.62 26.52
CA VAL A 253 -3.70 -5.56 25.21
C VAL A 253 -5.15 -6.02 25.46
N PRO A 254 -6.16 -5.22 25.11
CA PRO A 254 -7.56 -5.62 25.22
C PRO A 254 -7.84 -6.92 24.48
N GLU A 255 -8.79 -7.71 24.99
CA GLU A 255 -9.38 -8.85 24.28
C GLU A 255 -10.41 -8.40 23.24
#